data_AF-A0A4Q4CUM8-F1
#
_entry.id   AF-A0A4Q4CUM8-F1
#
_cell.length_a   1.000
_cell.length_b   1.000
_cell.length_c   1.000
_cell.angle_alpha   90.00
_cell.angle_beta   90.00
_cell.angle_gamma   90.00
#
_symmetry.space_group_name_H-M   'P 1'
#
loop_
_entity.id
_entity.type
_entity.pdbx_description
1 polymer ?
#
loop_
_entity_poly.entity_id
_entity_poly.type
_entity_poly.pdbx_seq_one_letter_code
_entity_poly.pdbx_strand_id
1 'polypeptide(L)' 'MAGIKRLAEEGRLSGAVVHGGLVYLAGQVADDSSLDTEGQTADVLAQIDALLAEAGTSKSGLLS' A
#
# COMPACT_ATOMS: atom_id res chain seq x y z
N MET A 1 17.38 -6.45 -16.52
CA MET A 1 17.11 -6.43 -15.07
C MET A 1 15.98 -5.45 -14.84
N ALA A 2 14.89 -5.85 -14.18
CA ALA A 2 13.78 -4.94 -13.90
C ALA A 2 14.24 -3.88 -12.90
N GLY A 3 14.01 -2.60 -13.20
CA GLY A 3 14.34 -1.50 -12.29
C GLY A 3 13.50 -1.53 -11.01
N ILE A 4 13.89 -0.73 -10.03
CA ILE A 4 13.08 -0.47 -8.83
C ILE A 4 12.17 0.72 -9.16
N LYS A 5 10.85 0.55 -9.00
CA LYS A 5 9.88 1.66 -9.04
C LYS A 5 9.38 1.91 -7.61
N ARG A 6 9.35 3.17 -7.20
CA ARG A 6 8.84 3.62 -5.90
C ARG A 6 7.55 4.40 -6.13
N LEU A 7 6.57 4.21 -5.26
CA LEU A 7 5.26 4.86 -5.28
C LEU A 7 5.06 5.62 -3.97
N ALA A 8 4.32 6.73 -4.00
CA ALA A 8 4.09 7.59 -2.84
C ALA A 8 5.38 7.86 -2.04
N GLU A 9 6.40 8.42 -2.71
CA GLU A 9 7.69 8.72 -2.08
C GLU A 9 7.59 9.94 -1.16
N GLU A 10 8.09 9.77 0.06
CA GLU A 10 8.28 10.82 1.04
C GLU A 10 9.75 10.90 1.45
N GLY A 11 10.10 11.86 2.31
CA GLY A 11 11.49 12.06 2.76
C GLY A 11 12.10 10.87 3.53
N ARG A 12 11.27 9.93 4.04
CA ARG A 12 11.72 8.77 4.82
C ARG A 12 11.42 7.43 4.17
N LEU A 13 10.29 7.29 3.46
CA LEU A 13 9.80 6.02 2.94
C LEU A 13 9.12 6.17 1.59
N SER A 14 8.81 5.04 0.96
CA SER A 14 7.88 4.96 -0.18
C SER A 14 6.66 4.15 0.27
N GLY A 15 5.44 4.60 -0.02
CA GLY A 15 4.22 3.86 0.31
C GLY A 15 4.20 2.45 -0.29
N ALA A 16 4.77 2.29 -1.49
CA ALA A 16 5.04 0.98 -2.06
C ALA A 16 6.33 0.95 -2.91
N VAL A 17 6.89 -0.26 -3.05
CA VAL A 17 8.02 -0.53 -3.94
C VAL A 17 7.67 -1.69 -4.87
N VAL A 18 7.87 -1.50 -6.17
CA VAL A 18 7.66 -2.53 -7.20
C VAL A 18 9.00 -3.01 -7.72
N HIS A 19 9.23 -4.32 -7.63
CA HIS A 19 10.42 -4.96 -8.18
C HIS A 19 10.15 -6.43 -8.50
N GLY A 20 10.62 -6.89 -9.68
CA GLY A 20 10.55 -8.31 -10.04
C GLY A 20 9.13 -8.89 -10.11
N GLY A 21 8.12 -8.07 -10.41
CA GLY A 21 6.70 -8.49 -10.44
C GLY A 21 6.02 -8.55 -9.07
N LEU A 22 6.73 -8.14 -8.00
CA LEU A 22 6.19 -8.04 -6.65
C LEU A 22 5.95 -6.57 -6.27
N VAL A 23 4.93 -6.36 -5.44
CA VAL A 23 4.61 -5.08 -4.80
C VAL A 23 4.82 -5.25 -3.30
N TYR A 24 5.72 -4.45 -2.74
CA TYR A 24 5.96 -4.38 -1.30
C TYR A 24 5.29 -3.12 -0.76
N LEU A 25 4.27 -3.29 0.08
CA LEU A 25 3.57 -2.17 0.73
C LEU A 25 4.31 -1.79 2.02
N ALA A 26 4.42 -0.50 2.30
CA ALA A 26 4.80 -0.02 3.62
C ALA A 26 3.69 -0.31 4.64
N GLY A 27 3.99 -0.17 5.94
CA GLY A 27 2.96 -0.27 6.97
C GLY A 27 1.89 0.81 6.78
N GLN A 28 0.64 0.40 6.67
CA GLN A 28 -0.52 1.29 6.59
C GLN A 28 -1.15 1.42 7.98
N VAL A 29 -1.50 2.64 8.36
CA VAL A 29 -2.15 2.98 9.64
C VAL A 29 -3.35 3.86 9.33
N ALA A 30 -4.37 3.86 10.18
CA ALA A 30 -5.53 4.73 9.97
C ALA A 30 -5.10 6.20 9.99
N ASP A 31 -5.57 6.96 9.01
CA ASP A 31 -5.40 8.42 8.96
C ASP A 31 -6.30 9.08 10.03
N ASP A 32 -7.46 8.48 10.31
CA ASP A 32 -8.32 8.86 11.43
C ASP A 32 -8.22 7.84 12.58
N SER A 33 -7.32 8.12 13.52
CA SER A 33 -7.15 7.31 14.72
C SER A 33 -8.27 7.47 15.76
N SER A 34 -9.28 8.31 15.50
CA SER A 34 -10.45 8.48 16.39
C SER A 34 -11.57 7.46 16.12
N LEU A 35 -11.51 6.78 14.98
CA LEU A 35 -12.45 5.73 14.61
C LEU A 35 -12.30 4.50 15.51
N ASP A 36 -13.34 3.67 15.55
CA ASP A 36 -13.26 2.35 16.16
C ASP A 36 -12.43 1.37 15.32
N THR A 37 -12.27 0.14 15.80
CA THR A 37 -11.47 -0.88 15.12
C THR A 37 -11.96 -1.15 13.69
N GLU A 38 -13.27 -1.15 13.46
CA GLU A 38 -13.83 -1.40 12.13
C GLU A 38 -13.51 -0.24 11.18
N GLY A 39 -13.73 0.99 11.63
CA GLY A 39 -13.43 2.19 10.86
C GLY A 39 -11.94 2.34 10.53
N GLN A 40 -11.06 2.13 11.51
CA GLN A 40 -9.61 2.14 11.27
C GLN A 40 -9.17 1.04 10.31
N THR A 41 -9.78 -0.15 10.38
CA THR A 41 -9.48 -1.23 9.45
C THR A 41 -9.93 -0.89 8.03
N ALA A 42 -11.13 -0.32 7.87
CA ALA A 42 -11.64 0.09 6.57
C ALA A 42 -10.75 1.17 5.92
N ASP A 43 -10.28 2.13 6.70
CA ASP A 43 -9.36 3.18 6.26
C ASP A 43 -8.01 2.60 5.79
N VAL A 44 -7.40 1.74 6.60
CA VAL A 44 -6.17 1.01 6.25
C VAL A 44 -6.35 0.20 4.95
N LEU A 45 -7.48 -0.50 4.79
CA LEU A 45 -7.75 -1.28 3.58
C LEU A 45 -7.95 -0.38 2.34
N ALA A 46 -8.54 0.80 2.50
CA ALA A 46 -8.68 1.76 1.40
C ALA A 46 -7.31 2.28 0.94
N GLN A 47 -6.39 2.55 1.87
CA GLN A 47 -5.00 2.92 1.55
C GLN A 47 -4.27 1.81 0.79
N ILE A 48 -4.44 0.55 1.22
CA ILE A 48 -3.88 -0.63 0.52
C ILE A 48 -4.43 -0.70 -0.90
N ASP A 49 -5.75 -0.59 -1.09
CA ASP A 49 -6.37 -0.65 -2.42
C ASP A 49 -5.86 0.47 -3.33
N ALA A 50 -5.63 1.68 -2.80
CA ALA A 50 -5.07 2.80 -3.57
C ALA A 50 -3.63 2.51 -4.04
N LEU A 51 -2.76 2.01 -3.17
CA LEU A 51 -1.38 1.66 -3.52
C LEU A 51 -1.31 0.50 -4.51
N LEU A 52 -2.18 -0.52 -4.34
CA LEU A 52 -2.28 -1.63 -5.30
C LEU A 52 -2.73 -1.14 -6.68
N ALA A 53 -3.71 -0.24 -6.74
CA ALA A 53 -4.16 0.35 -7.99
C ALA A 53 -3.05 1.16 -8.68
N GLU A 54 -2.28 1.96 -7.94
CA GLU A 54 -1.13 2.71 -8.47
C GLU A 54 -0.01 1.78 -8.98
N ALA A 55 0.15 0.62 -8.34
CA ALA A 55 1.05 -0.44 -8.79
C ALA A 55 0.51 -1.24 -10.00
N GLY A 56 -0.72 -1.01 -10.42
CA GLY A 56 -1.35 -1.70 -11.55
C GLY A 56 -1.89 -3.10 -11.21
N THR A 57 -2.19 -3.35 -9.94
CA THR A 57 -2.78 -4.60 -9.45
C THR A 57 -4.02 -4.32 -8.58
N SER A 58 -4.55 -5.34 -7.93
CA SER A 58 -5.65 -5.23 -6.96
C SER A 58 -5.48 -6.24 -5.84
N LYS A 59 -6.39 -6.23 -4.86
CA LYS A 59 -6.41 -7.22 -3.78
C LYS A 59 -6.46 -8.68 -4.23
N SER A 60 -6.87 -8.97 -5.47
CA SER A 60 -6.80 -10.33 -6.03
C SER A 60 -5.37 -10.84 -6.24
N GLY A 61 -4.37 -9.94 -6.22
CA GLY A 61 -2.95 -10.26 -6.31
C GLY A 61 -2.23 -10.32 -4.97
N LEU A 62 -2.95 -10.24 -3.84
CA LEU A 62 -2.36 -10.43 -2.51
C LEU A 62 -1.80 -11.85 -2.37
N LEU A 63 -0.66 -11.93 -1.69
CA LEU A 63 0.02 -13.18 -1.38
C LEU A 63 -0.43 -13.68 -0.01
N SER A 64 -0.49 -15.00 0.16
CA SER A 64 -0.80 -15.70 1.42
C SER A 64 0.39 -16.49 1.93
#